data_AF-A0A920KYU2-F1
#
_entry.id   AF-A0A920KYU2-F1
#
_cell.length_a   1.000
_cell.length_b   1.000
_cell.length_c   1.000
_cell.angle_alpha   90.00
_cell.angle_beta   90.00
_cell.angle_gamma   90.00
#
_symmetry.space_group_name_H-M   'P 1'
#
loop_
_entity.id
_entity.type
_entity.pdbx_description
1 polymer ?
#
loop_
_entity_poly.entity_id
_entity_poly.type
_entity_poly.pdbx_seq_one_letter_code
_entity_poly.pdbx_strand_id
1 'polypeptide(L)'
;MPFTAGRMDASQEQTDIESFDVLEPIADGFRNYQKKQYSLSAEELLIDKAHLLTLTAPEMTALLGGLRVVGANHNGSSLGF
;
A
#
# COMPACT_ATOMS: atom_id res chain seq x y z
N MET A 1 13.76 5.83 -16.01
CA MET A 1 12.34 5.91 -15.58
C MET A 1 11.74 7.17 -16.19
N PRO A 2 10.59 7.09 -16.89
CA PRO A 2 9.89 8.28 -17.37
C PRO A 2 9.30 9.06 -16.20
N PHE A 3 9.27 10.40 -16.30
CA PHE A 3 8.75 11.30 -15.26
C PHE A 3 7.80 12.33 -15.89
N THR A 4 6.62 12.51 -15.30
CA THR A 4 5.62 13.49 -15.70
C THR A 4 5.39 14.46 -14.55
N ALA A 5 5.78 15.72 -14.74
CA ALA A 5 5.56 16.79 -13.76
C ALA A 5 4.10 17.26 -13.74
N GLY A 6 3.69 18.00 -12.70
CA GLY A 6 2.41 18.70 -12.65
C GLY A 6 1.49 18.40 -11.46
N ARG A 7 1.85 17.45 -10.58
CA ARG A 7 1.17 17.31 -9.27
C ARG A 7 1.45 18.57 -8.43
N MET A 8 0.44 19.04 -7.71
CA MET A 8 0.50 20.20 -6.82
C MET A 8 0.18 19.77 -5.39
N ASP A 9 0.54 20.60 -4.42
CA ASP A 9 0.24 20.37 -3.00
C ASP A 9 -1.19 20.84 -2.69
N ALA A 10 -1.99 20.01 -2.02
CA ALA A 10 -3.35 20.34 -1.59
C ALA A 10 -3.34 21.06 -0.23
N SER A 11 -4.24 22.03 -0.04
CA SER A 11 -4.42 22.69 1.26
C SER A 11 -5.35 21.90 2.19
N GLN A 12 -5.36 22.26 3.47
CA GLN A 12 -6.25 21.60 4.44
C GLN A 12 -7.73 21.88 4.13
N GLU A 13 -8.06 23.07 3.62
CA GLU A 13 -9.42 23.45 3.21
C GLU A 13 -9.92 22.64 2.00
N GLN A 14 -9.00 22.02 1.24
CA GLN A 14 -9.30 21.12 0.13
C GLN A 14 -9.38 19.64 0.58
N THR A 15 -9.11 19.37 1.85
CA THR A 15 -9.00 18.01 2.41
C THR A 15 -10.04 17.81 3.51
N ASP A 16 -11.10 17.08 3.17
CA ASP A 16 -12.09 16.62 4.15
C ASP A 16 -11.56 15.38 4.90
N ILE A 17 -11.23 15.55 6.18
CA ILE A 17 -10.61 14.51 7.02
C ILE A 17 -11.50 13.26 7.09
N GLU A 18 -12.81 13.43 7.34
CA GLU A 18 -13.73 12.31 7.52
C GLU A 18 -13.86 11.47 6.25
N SER A 19 -13.82 12.12 5.08
CA SER A 19 -13.82 11.44 3.79
C SER A 19 -12.53 10.67 3.50
N PHE A 20 -11.39 11.07 4.06
CA PHE A 20 -10.10 10.39 3.85
C PHE A 20 -9.86 9.24 4.83
N ASP A 21 -10.56 9.18 5.97
CA ASP A 21 -10.40 8.12 6.97
C ASP A 21 -10.62 6.70 6.39
N VAL A 22 -11.52 6.55 5.42
CA VAL A 22 -11.77 5.26 4.74
C VAL A 22 -10.59 4.77 3.89
N LEU A 23 -9.63 5.65 3.59
CA LEU A 23 -8.42 5.33 2.83
C LEU A 23 -7.26 4.87 3.74
N GLU A 24 -7.42 4.93 5.07
CA GLU A 24 -6.44 4.37 5.99
C GLU A 24 -6.31 2.86 5.77
N PRO A 25 -5.11 2.35 5.41
CA PRO A 25 -4.96 0.92 5.14
C PRO A 25 -5.12 0.12 6.43
N ILE A 26 -6.01 -0.88 6.40
CA ILE A 26 -6.11 -1.90 7.44
C ILE A 26 -4.96 -2.92 7.35
N ALA A 27 -4.51 -3.20 6.14
CA ALA A 27 -3.33 -3.98 5.79
C ALA A 27 -2.74 -3.44 4.49
N ASP A 28 -1.43 -3.56 4.36
CA ASP A 28 -0.67 -3.18 3.19
C ASP A 28 0.50 -4.16 3.01
N GLY A 29 0.23 -5.21 2.22
CA GLY A 29 1.21 -6.25 1.96
C GLY A 29 2.45 -5.74 1.22
N PHE A 30 2.34 -4.66 0.44
CA PHE A 30 3.49 -4.07 -0.25
C PHE A 30 4.51 -3.50 0.73
N ARG A 31 4.05 -2.88 1.82
CA ARG A 31 4.89 -2.36 2.90
C ARG A 31 5.07 -3.30 4.07
N ASN A 32 4.64 -4.55 3.98
CA ASN A 32 4.74 -5.49 5.09
C ASN A 32 4.06 -4.94 6.37
N TYR A 33 2.85 -4.37 6.23
CA TYR A 33 2.06 -3.79 7.32
C TYR A 33 0.68 -4.44 7.49
N GLN A 34 0.29 -4.68 8.75
CA GLN A 34 -1.04 -5.09 9.15
C GLN A 34 -1.38 -4.42 10.49
N LYS A 35 -2.51 -3.70 10.56
CA LYS A 35 -2.87 -2.89 11.75
C LYS A 35 -3.24 -3.76 12.97
N LYS A 36 -3.88 -4.90 12.73
CA LYS A 36 -4.26 -5.91 13.73
C LYS A 36 -4.55 -7.25 13.04
N GLN A 37 -4.75 -8.30 13.84
CA GLN A 37 -5.23 -9.57 13.29
C GLN A 37 -6.65 -9.41 12.73
N TYR A 38 -6.85 -9.87 11.50
CA TYR A 38 -8.14 -9.91 10.81
C TYR A 38 -8.59 -11.37 10.64
N SER A 39 -9.86 -11.57 10.35
CA SER A 39 -10.41 -12.89 10.03
C SER A 39 -9.92 -13.43 8.68
N LEU A 40 -9.55 -12.52 7.77
CA LEU A 40 -8.97 -12.84 6.47
C LEU A 40 -7.46 -12.99 6.59
N SER A 41 -6.89 -13.81 5.71
CA SER A 41 -5.44 -14.01 5.63
C SER A 41 -4.73 -12.76 5.09
N ALA A 42 -3.44 -12.63 5.37
CA ALA A 42 -2.64 -11.52 4.86
C ALA A 42 -2.54 -11.54 3.32
N GLU A 43 -2.53 -12.73 2.72
CA GLU A 43 -2.52 -12.94 1.27
C GLU A 43 -3.84 -12.50 0.62
N GLU A 44 -4.99 -12.79 1.25
CA GLU A 44 -6.30 -12.32 0.78
C GLU A 44 -6.36 -10.78 0.78
N LEU A 45 -5.88 -10.15 1.86
CA LEU A 45 -5.82 -8.69 1.98
C LEU A 45 -4.82 -8.05 1.00
N LEU A 46 -3.72 -8.74 0.69
CA LEU A 46 -2.78 -8.30 -0.36
C LEU A 46 -3.45 -8.31 -1.74
N ILE A 47 -4.18 -9.37 -2.07
CA ILE A 47 -4.87 -9.49 -3.36
C ILE A 47 -5.95 -8.42 -3.48
N ASP A 48 -6.72 -8.17 -2.41
CA ASP A 48 -7.72 -7.08 -2.37
C ASP A 48 -7.07 -5.71 -2.61
N LYS A 49 -5.95 -5.42 -1.94
CA LYS A 49 -5.20 -4.17 -2.15
C LYS A 49 -4.66 -4.04 -3.57
N ALA A 50 -4.15 -5.12 -4.15
CA ALA A 50 -3.66 -5.14 -5.53
C ALA A 50 -4.79 -4.88 -6.54
N HIS A 51 -5.99 -5.40 -6.26
CA HIS A 51 -7.18 -5.16 -7.07
C HIS A 51 -7.60 -3.69 -7.05
N LEU A 52 -7.61 -3.05 -5.88
CA LEU A 52 -7.88 -1.60 -5.76
C LEU A 52 -6.86 -0.73 -6.52
N LEU A 53 -5.64 -1.24 -6.70
CA LEU A 53 -4.58 -0.59 -7.49
C LEU A 53 -4.57 -1.01 -8.97
N THR A 54 -5.57 -1.78 -9.41
CA THR A 54 -5.71 -2.28 -10.78
C THR A 54 -4.53 -3.13 -11.29
N LEU A 55 -3.78 -3.75 -10.38
CA LEU A 55 -2.61 -4.55 -10.74
C LEU A 55 -3.02 -5.94 -11.23
N THR A 56 -2.36 -6.40 -12.27
CA THR A 56 -2.40 -7.82 -12.65
C THR A 56 -1.56 -8.66 -11.68
N ALA A 57 -1.77 -9.98 -11.67
CA ALA A 57 -0.99 -10.88 -10.82
C ALA A 57 0.53 -10.81 -11.08
N PRO A 58 1.03 -10.73 -12.34
CA PRO A 58 2.45 -10.52 -12.60
C PRO A 58 2.98 -9.18 -12.08
N GLU A 59 2.23 -8.08 -12.26
CA GLU A 59 2.64 -6.74 -11.79
C GLU A 59 2.71 -6.67 -10.28
N MET A 60 1.69 -7.20 -9.59
CA MET A 60 1.68 -7.34 -8.13
C MET A 60 2.92 -8.12 -7.64
N THR A 61 3.23 -9.25 -8.30
CA THR A 61 4.38 -10.10 -7.94
C THR A 61 5.71 -9.37 -8.12
N ALA A 62 5.91 -8.72 -9.27
CA ALA A 62 7.12 -7.97 -9.55
C ALA A 62 7.31 -6.80 -8.57
N LEU A 63 6.22 -6.07 -8.26
CA LEU A 63 6.24 -4.97 -7.31
C LEU A 63 6.58 -5.45 -5.90
N LEU A 64 5.92 -6.50 -5.41
CA LEU A 64 6.16 -7.05 -4.08
C LEU A 64 7.62 -7.50 -3.92
N GLY A 65 8.15 -8.26 -4.89
CA GLY A 65 9.56 -8.69 -4.88
C GLY A 65 10.54 -7.52 -4.90
N GLY A 66 10.30 -6.54 -5.77
CA GLY A 66 11.13 -5.33 -5.85
C GLY A 66 11.16 -4.54 -4.53
N LEU A 67 9.99 -4.35 -3.91
CA LEU A 67 9.87 -3.63 -2.63
C LEU A 67 10.58 -4.35 -1.48
N ARG A 68 10.62 -5.69 -1.48
CA ARG A 68 11.39 -6.46 -0.49
C ARG A 68 12.89 -6.27 -0.65
N VAL A 69 13.40 -6.24 -1.88
CA VAL A 69 14.84 -6.05 -2.14
C VAL A 69 15.32 -4.65 -1.72
N VAL A 70 14.50 -3.62 -1.92
CA VAL A 70 14.85 -2.24 -1.53
C VAL A 70 14.55 -1.92 -0.07
N GLY A 71 14.03 -2.89 0.70
CA GLY A 71 13.76 -2.72 2.14
C GLY A 71 12.59 -1.78 2.45
N ALA A 72 11.59 -1.69 1.58
CA ALA A 72 10.42 -0.81 1.73
C ALA A 72 9.38 -1.33 2.75
N ASN A 73 9.84 -1.85 3.89
CA ASN A 73 8.98 -2.35 4.95
C ASN A 73 8.58 -1.22 5.91
N HIS A 74 7.37 -1.33 6.46
CA HIS A 74 6.88 -0.47 7.52
C HIS A 74 7.84 -0.51 8.72
N ASN A 75 8.14 0.67 9.28
CA ASN A 75 9.14 0.88 10.33
C ASN A 75 10.55 0.30 10.03
N GLY A 76 10.88 0.05 8.76
CA GLY A 76 12.15 -0.56 8.38
C GLY A 76 12.34 -1.97 8.95
N SER A 77 11.25 -2.67 9.31
CA SER A 77 11.32 -4.01 9.91
C SER A 77 12.03 -5.00 8.99
N SER A 78 12.97 -5.76 9.54
CA SER A 78 13.58 -6.93 8.87
C SER A 78 12.72 -8.19 8.97
N LEU A 79 11.70 -8.17 9.82
CA LEU A 79 10.75 -9.25 10.06
C LEU A 79 9.39 -8.92 9.43
N GLY A 80 8.69 -9.97 9.00
CA GLY A 80 7.30 -9.96 8.53
C GLY A 80 6.32 -9.28 9.50
N PHE A 81 5.08 -9.10 9.04
CA PHE A 81 3.94 -8.92 9.96
C PHE A 81 3.80 -10.11 10.92
#